data_AF-A0A7J7LA19-F1
#
_entry.id   AF-A0A7J7LA19-F1
#
_cell.length_a   1.000
_cell.length_b   1.000
_cell.length_c   1.000
_cell.angle_alpha   90.00
_cell.angle_beta   90.00
_cell.angle_gamma   90.00
#
_symmetry.space_group_name_H-M   'P 1'
#
loop_
_entity.id
_entity.type
_entity.pdbx_description
1 polymer ?
#
loop_
_entity_poly.entity_id
_entity_poly.type
_entity_poly.pdbx_seq_one_letter_code
_entity_poly.pdbx_strand_id
1 'polypeptide(L)'
;MASSSRGRQNIDNEEPAGDDGALSNQSLTSQKKKRYKKKKKKSKKDLTWYHPLYKAALKGDWESARQFFDLEPDAVTAEITLASRTALHITVGAGHATPFIDKLVDLMSLEALALTEDDGCTALGYAGINGNTKAAEILVRKNPNLPNMYQHWKHIPLRLAAKYGHRDTLVFLLSVTDNTLFTGRAGISILKHLIVAGFHDVALNLVKRYPGLASYRDRKKDGQKGMNKADDKDGRRDHPSILFSWNSLGISQWDSSHILATAYLLMFVSAAPTLY
;
A
#
# COMPACT_ATOMS: atom_id res chain seq x y z
N MET A 1 54.74 -47.46 -27.32
CA MET A 1 55.65 -46.85 -26.32
C MET A 1 54.81 -46.08 -25.30
N ALA A 2 55.23 -46.21 -24.04
CA ALA A 2 54.63 -45.77 -22.77
C ALA A 2 53.92 -44.39 -22.77
N SER A 3 52.71 -44.28 -22.20
CA SER A 3 52.39 -43.85 -20.80
C SER A 3 52.52 -42.32 -20.63
N SER A 4 51.67 -41.56 -19.93
CA SER A 4 50.97 -41.82 -18.67
C SER A 4 50.08 -40.62 -18.29
N SER A 5 48.92 -40.92 -17.65
CA SER A 5 48.28 -40.22 -16.50
C SER A 5 47.86 -38.74 -16.61
N ARG A 6 46.74 -38.27 -16.04
CA ARG A 6 45.79 -38.80 -15.03
C ARG A 6 44.56 -37.89 -15.03
N GLY A 7 43.34 -38.46 -15.01
CA GLY A 7 42.35 -38.24 -13.95
C GLY A 7 41.26 -37.24 -14.36
N ARG A 8 40.10 -37.68 -14.89
CA ARG A 8 38.87 -38.11 -14.15
C ARG A 8 38.29 -36.97 -13.28
N GLN A 9 37.00 -36.66 -13.27
CA GLN A 9 35.82 -37.27 -13.90
C GLN A 9 34.64 -36.28 -13.75
N ASN A 10 33.74 -36.35 -14.74
CA ASN A 10 32.43 -35.72 -14.80
C ASN A 10 31.55 -36.04 -13.59
N ILE A 11 30.63 -35.11 -13.28
CA ILE A 11 29.30 -35.44 -12.76
C ILE A 11 28.31 -34.53 -13.48
N ASP A 12 27.57 -35.15 -14.40
CA ASP A 12 26.31 -34.69 -14.96
C ASP A 12 25.19 -34.75 -13.91
N ASN A 13 24.01 -34.23 -14.29
CA ASN A 13 22.66 -34.50 -13.76
C ASN A 13 22.07 -33.38 -12.89
N GLU A 14 21.13 -32.59 -13.41
CA GLU A 14 19.69 -32.85 -13.60
C GLU A 14 18.88 -32.13 -12.50
N GLU A 15 18.11 -31.13 -12.90
CA GLU A 15 16.80 -30.81 -12.31
C GLU A 15 15.85 -32.03 -12.49
N PRO A 16 14.73 -32.24 -11.74
CA PRO A 16 13.81 -31.20 -11.26
C PRO A 16 13.01 -31.52 -9.95
N ALA A 17 12.04 -30.64 -9.67
CA ALA A 17 10.74 -30.91 -9.02
C ALA A 17 10.60 -30.75 -7.49
N GLY A 18 9.49 -30.10 -7.11
CA GLY A 18 8.61 -30.59 -6.05
C GLY A 18 8.50 -29.78 -4.77
N ASP A 19 7.47 -28.93 -4.75
CA ASP A 19 6.45 -28.81 -3.69
C ASP A 19 6.79 -28.22 -2.31
N ASP A 20 6.16 -27.07 -2.08
CA ASP A 20 5.47 -26.57 -0.89
C ASP A 20 5.82 -27.18 0.47
N GLY A 21 6.42 -26.35 1.33
CA GLY A 21 6.62 -26.68 2.73
C GLY A 21 6.91 -25.45 3.55
N ALA A 22 5.87 -24.89 4.17
CA ALA A 22 5.97 -23.87 5.21
C ALA A 22 7.04 -24.25 6.25
N LEU A 23 8.14 -23.49 6.32
CA LEU A 23 9.05 -23.54 7.45
C LEU A 23 8.88 -22.29 8.30
N SER A 24 8.29 -22.57 9.46
CA SER A 24 8.09 -21.69 10.60
C SER A 24 9.35 -20.87 10.92
N ASN A 25 9.10 -19.64 11.37
CA ASN A 25 10.11 -18.76 11.96
C ASN A 25 10.58 -19.33 13.31
N GLN A 26 11.38 -20.39 13.32
CA GLN A 26 12.08 -20.86 14.52
C GLN A 26 13.26 -21.77 14.13
N SER A 27 14.36 -21.14 13.69
CA SER A 27 15.76 -21.53 13.96
C SER A 27 16.70 -21.05 12.84
N LEU A 28 16.91 -19.73 12.77
CA LEU A 28 18.04 -19.18 12.01
C LEU A 28 19.34 -19.50 12.77
N THR A 29 20.14 -20.42 12.23
CA THR A 29 21.47 -20.76 12.78
C THR A 29 22.34 -19.50 12.91
N SER A 30 23.19 -19.46 13.94
CA SER A 30 24.04 -18.30 14.26
C SER A 30 24.92 -17.85 13.08
N GLN A 31 25.26 -18.74 12.15
CA GLN A 31 25.96 -18.42 10.91
C GLN A 31 25.06 -17.73 9.87
N LYS A 32 23.79 -18.14 9.71
CA LYS A 32 22.82 -17.44 8.83
C LYS A 32 22.48 -16.06 9.38
N LYS A 33 22.30 -15.90 10.70
CA LYS A 33 22.16 -14.57 11.36
C LYS A 33 23.40 -13.70 11.16
N LYS A 34 24.61 -14.26 11.27
CA LYS A 34 25.86 -13.54 10.99
C LYS A 34 25.97 -13.13 9.52
N ARG A 35 25.57 -13.98 8.57
CA ARG A 35 25.57 -13.68 7.13
C ARG A 35 24.50 -12.63 6.75
N TYR A 36 23.33 -12.67 7.40
CA TYR A 36 22.27 -11.66 7.30
C TYR A 36 22.72 -10.32 7.90
N LYS A 37 23.36 -10.33 9.07
CA LYS A 37 24.00 -9.14 9.68
C LYS A 37 25.19 -8.62 8.87
N LYS A 38 25.95 -9.50 8.21
CA LYS A 38 27.10 -9.15 7.34
C LYS A 38 26.63 -8.54 6.01
N LYS A 39 25.50 -8.97 5.46
CA LYS A 39 24.80 -8.28 4.34
C LYS A 39 24.31 -6.88 4.74
N LYS A 40 23.81 -6.71 5.96
CA LYS A 40 23.43 -5.40 6.55
C LYS A 40 24.61 -4.47 6.88
N LYS A 41 25.85 -4.97 6.74
CA LYS A 41 27.10 -4.26 7.04
C LYS A 41 27.87 -3.86 5.78
N LYS A 42 27.19 -3.75 4.63
CA LYS A 42 27.64 -2.88 3.53
C LYS A 42 27.47 -1.46 4.07
N SER A 43 28.57 -0.73 4.26
CA SER A 43 28.64 0.61 4.86
C SER A 43 27.38 1.44 4.60
N LYS A 44 26.45 1.52 5.57
CA LYS A 44 25.30 2.42 5.46
C LYS A 44 25.90 3.81 5.59
N LYS A 45 26.10 4.49 4.45
CA LYS A 45 26.59 5.87 4.43
C LYS A 45 25.75 6.67 5.42
N ASP A 46 26.42 7.52 6.20
CA ASP A 46 25.73 8.36 7.16
C ASP A 46 24.68 9.22 6.43
N LEU A 47 23.51 9.44 7.04
CA LEU A 47 22.42 10.21 6.42
C LEU A 47 22.84 11.65 6.10
N THR A 48 23.86 12.15 6.79
CA THR A 48 24.52 13.42 6.49
C THR A 48 25.01 13.49 5.04
N TRP A 49 25.46 12.37 4.46
CA TRP A 49 25.87 12.26 3.07
C TRP A 49 24.73 12.56 2.08
N TYR A 50 23.52 12.10 2.40
CA TYR A 50 22.35 12.29 1.54
C TYR A 50 21.61 13.60 1.79
N HIS A 51 22.05 14.42 2.75
CA HIS A 51 21.42 15.71 3.06
C HIS A 51 21.30 16.66 1.85
N PRO A 52 22.30 16.77 0.94
CA PRO A 52 22.16 17.55 -0.28
C PRO A 52 21.03 17.02 -1.18
N LEU A 53 20.97 15.70 -1.37
CA LEU A 53 19.92 15.06 -2.17
C LEU A 53 18.53 15.25 -1.54
N TYR A 54 18.41 15.14 -0.22
CA TYR A 54 17.18 15.45 0.51
C TYR A 54 16.71 16.89 0.28
N LYS A 55 17.62 17.87 0.38
CA LYS A 55 17.30 19.29 0.14
C LYS A 55 16.88 19.54 -1.30
N ALA A 56 17.58 18.94 -2.27
CA ALA A 56 17.26 19.05 -3.68
C ALA A 56 15.87 18.46 -3.97
N ALA A 57 15.60 17.26 -3.46
CA ALA A 57 14.31 16.58 -3.54
C ALA A 57 13.16 17.43 -2.94
N LEU A 58 13.37 18.01 -1.77
CA LEU A 58 12.37 18.85 -1.10
C LEU A 58 12.07 20.15 -1.87
N LYS A 59 13.10 20.76 -2.47
CA LYS A 59 12.95 22.00 -3.27
C LYS A 59 12.50 21.77 -4.70
N GLY A 60 12.56 20.53 -5.20
CA GLY A 60 12.37 20.22 -6.61
C GLY A 60 13.53 20.65 -7.51
N ASP A 61 14.74 20.78 -6.94
CA ASP A 61 15.95 21.16 -7.68
C ASP A 61 16.56 19.93 -8.37
N TRP A 62 16.12 19.69 -9.61
CA TRP A 62 16.56 18.55 -10.40
C TRP A 62 18.06 18.58 -10.71
N GLU A 63 18.64 19.74 -11.01
CA GLU A 63 20.04 19.80 -11.43
C GLU A 63 20.98 19.42 -10.29
N SER A 64 20.71 19.89 -9.07
CA SER A 64 21.47 19.47 -7.88
C SER A 64 21.32 17.97 -7.60
N ALA A 65 20.12 17.41 -7.75
CA ALA A 65 19.90 15.98 -7.57
C ALA A 65 20.58 15.14 -8.66
N ARG A 66 20.53 15.60 -9.91
CA ARG A 66 21.19 14.95 -11.05
C ARG A 66 22.69 14.88 -10.84
N GLN A 67 23.33 15.97 -10.44
CA GLN A 67 24.76 15.95 -10.12
C GLN A 67 25.08 14.93 -9.03
N PHE A 68 24.20 14.79 -8.03
CA PHE A 68 24.36 13.77 -7.00
C PHE A 68 24.25 12.35 -7.58
N PHE A 69 23.28 12.10 -8.48
CA PHE A 69 23.11 10.80 -9.14
C PHE A 69 24.26 10.46 -10.11
N ASP A 70 24.83 11.46 -10.78
CA ASP A 70 26.00 11.28 -11.65
C ASP A 70 27.23 10.86 -10.83
N LEU A 71 27.37 11.37 -9.61
CA LEU A 71 28.42 10.96 -8.66
C LEU A 71 28.12 9.60 -8.01
N GLU A 72 26.85 9.32 -7.71
CA GLU A 72 26.42 8.09 -7.06
C GLU A 72 25.11 7.56 -7.67
N PRO A 73 25.18 6.71 -8.70
CA PRO A 73 24.00 6.18 -9.38
C PRO A 73 23.05 5.39 -8.46
N ASP A 74 23.60 4.69 -7.46
CA ASP A 74 22.83 3.93 -6.46
C ASP A 74 21.93 4.82 -5.58
N ALA A 75 22.18 6.14 -5.55
CA ALA A 75 21.41 7.09 -4.75
C ALA A 75 19.98 7.30 -5.26
N VAL A 76 19.69 6.94 -6.52
CA VAL A 76 18.33 7.00 -7.11
C VAL A 76 17.32 6.21 -6.26
N THR A 77 17.76 5.09 -5.66
CA THR A 77 16.92 4.21 -4.83
C THR A 77 17.31 4.18 -3.36
N ALA A 78 18.25 5.05 -2.94
CA ALA A 78 18.77 5.02 -1.58
C ALA A 78 17.73 5.50 -0.54
N GLU A 79 17.80 4.91 0.64
CA GLU A 79 17.14 5.40 1.86
C GLU A 79 17.90 6.66 2.35
N ILE A 80 17.33 7.85 2.13
CA ILE A 80 17.98 9.13 2.41
C ILE A 80 17.51 9.80 3.72
N THR A 81 16.60 9.16 4.46
CA THR A 81 16.12 9.66 5.76
C THR A 81 16.08 8.55 6.81
N LEU A 82 15.89 8.94 8.08
CA LEU A 82 15.73 7.99 9.19
C LEU A 82 14.51 7.08 9.07
N ALA A 83 13.47 7.54 8.36
CA ALA A 83 12.25 6.77 8.11
C ALA A 83 12.36 5.91 6.84
N SER A 84 13.58 5.65 6.33
CA SER A 84 13.82 4.91 5.08
C SER A 84 13.15 5.50 3.83
N ARG A 85 12.90 6.82 3.82
CA ARG A 85 12.35 7.50 2.63
C ARG A 85 13.41 7.69 1.56
N THR A 86 13.03 7.46 0.31
CA THR A 86 13.84 7.76 -0.89
C THR A 86 13.61 9.19 -1.40
N ALA A 87 14.43 9.66 -2.34
CA ALA A 87 14.22 10.95 -3.00
C ALA A 87 12.82 11.08 -3.65
N LEU A 88 12.26 9.96 -4.16
CA LEU A 88 10.92 9.92 -4.72
C LEU A 88 9.83 10.19 -3.68
N HIS A 89 9.94 9.63 -2.47
CA HIS A 89 8.99 9.90 -1.39
C HIS A 89 8.98 11.39 -1.01
N ILE A 90 10.17 11.99 -0.90
CA ILE A 90 10.32 13.40 -0.51
C ILE A 90 9.75 14.33 -1.59
N THR A 91 10.08 14.09 -2.85
CA THR A 91 9.63 14.93 -3.98
C THR A 91 8.12 14.85 -4.19
N VAL A 92 7.54 13.65 -4.12
CA VAL A 92 6.08 13.47 -4.22
C VAL A 92 5.37 14.15 -3.05
N GLY A 93 5.91 13.99 -1.83
CA GLY A 93 5.38 14.61 -0.62
C GLY A 93 5.49 16.13 -0.59
N ALA A 94 6.48 16.72 -1.27
CA ALA A 94 6.62 18.18 -1.38
C ALA A 94 5.51 18.83 -2.23
N GLY A 95 4.87 18.08 -3.13
CA GLY A 95 3.65 18.53 -3.82
C GLY A 95 3.84 19.47 -5.02
N HIS A 96 5.01 20.08 -5.21
CA HIS A 96 5.25 21.10 -6.24
C HIS A 96 6.33 20.75 -7.29
N ALA A 97 6.97 19.59 -7.18
CA ALA A 97 8.15 19.23 -7.98
C ALA A 97 7.86 18.27 -9.15
N THR A 98 6.77 18.48 -9.89
CA THR A 98 6.34 17.56 -10.97
C THR A 98 7.43 17.24 -12.02
N PRO A 99 8.19 18.21 -12.56
CA PRO A 99 9.26 17.92 -13.52
C PRO A 99 10.41 17.10 -12.92
N PHE A 100 10.69 17.27 -11.62
CA PHE A 100 11.68 16.46 -10.92
C PHE A 100 11.20 15.01 -10.86
N ILE A 101 9.93 14.79 -10.46
CA ILE A 101 9.35 13.47 -10.32
C ILE A 101 9.41 12.74 -11.67
N ASP A 102 8.99 13.40 -12.75
CA ASP A 102 8.97 12.81 -14.10
C ASP A 102 10.37 12.31 -14.53
N LYS A 103 11.40 13.13 -14.32
CA LYS A 103 12.78 12.75 -14.63
C LYS A 103 13.32 11.66 -13.69
N LEU A 104 12.98 11.71 -12.39
CA LEU A 104 13.43 10.70 -11.43
C LEU A 104 12.84 9.32 -11.74
N VAL A 105 11.54 9.24 -12.05
CA VAL A 105 10.90 7.95 -12.34
C VAL A 105 11.44 7.32 -13.62
N ASP A 106 12.00 8.10 -14.55
CA ASP A 106 12.65 7.57 -15.74
C ASP A 106 13.99 6.89 -15.46
N LEU A 107 14.62 7.20 -14.34
CA LEU A 107 15.84 6.53 -13.87
C LEU A 107 15.55 5.27 -13.02
N MET A 108 14.28 5.01 -12.68
CA MET A 108 13.89 3.96 -11.73
C MET A 108 13.30 2.73 -12.43
N SER A 109 13.58 1.55 -11.86
CA SER A 109 12.89 0.31 -12.24
C SER A 109 11.48 0.24 -11.64
N LEU A 110 10.64 -0.68 -12.13
CA LEU A 110 9.28 -0.87 -11.61
C LEU A 110 9.28 -1.28 -10.12
N GLU A 111 10.25 -2.09 -9.71
CA GLU A 111 10.45 -2.52 -8.33
C GLU A 111 10.89 -1.35 -7.45
N ALA A 112 11.73 -0.45 -7.98
CA ALA A 112 12.18 0.74 -7.26
C ALA A 112 11.02 1.72 -6.98
N LEU A 113 10.05 1.83 -7.89
CA LEU A 113 8.83 2.64 -7.67
C LEU A 113 7.93 2.09 -6.56
N ALA A 114 8.05 0.79 -6.27
CA ALA A 114 7.29 0.09 -5.24
C ALA A 114 7.97 0.08 -3.87
N LEU A 115 9.14 0.71 -3.73
CA LEU A 115 9.82 0.85 -2.45
C LEU A 115 8.93 1.58 -1.45
N THR A 116 8.97 1.12 -0.21
CA THR A 116 8.23 1.70 0.91
C THR A 116 9.16 2.29 1.94
N GLU A 117 8.69 3.33 2.62
CA GLU A 117 9.31 3.80 3.86
C GLU A 117 8.98 2.85 5.04
N ASP A 118 9.48 3.16 6.25
CA ASP A 118 9.40 2.26 7.42
C ASP A 118 7.95 1.90 7.85
N ASP A 119 6.98 2.80 7.68
CA ASP A 119 5.56 2.50 7.93
C ASP A 119 4.89 1.74 6.78
N GLY A 120 5.61 1.45 5.70
CA GLY A 120 5.11 0.69 4.56
C GLY A 120 4.38 1.54 3.50
N CYS A 121 4.49 2.86 3.56
CA CYS A 121 3.90 3.78 2.59
C CYS A 121 4.80 3.89 1.34
N THR A 122 4.22 3.77 0.15
CA THR A 122 4.92 4.02 -1.12
C THR A 122 4.87 5.50 -1.49
N ALA A 123 5.68 5.93 -2.45
CA ALA A 123 5.57 7.28 -3.02
C ALA A 123 4.16 7.59 -3.56
N LEU A 124 3.47 6.62 -4.17
CA LEU A 124 2.07 6.78 -4.59
C LEU A 124 1.13 6.99 -3.39
N GLY A 125 1.40 6.36 -2.25
CA GLY A 125 0.72 6.64 -0.99
C GLY A 125 0.89 8.10 -0.54
N TYR A 126 2.10 8.66 -0.66
CA TYR A 126 2.34 10.09 -0.40
C TYR A 126 1.59 11.00 -1.37
N ALA A 127 1.41 10.61 -2.63
CA ALA A 127 0.56 11.36 -3.56
C ALA A 127 -0.89 11.39 -3.06
N GLY A 128 -1.39 10.26 -2.53
CA GLY A 128 -2.69 10.19 -1.87
C GLY A 128 -2.79 11.03 -0.60
N ILE A 129 -1.75 11.06 0.24
CA ILE A 129 -1.72 11.85 1.49
C ILE A 129 -1.73 13.36 1.23
N ASN A 130 -1.05 13.83 0.16
CA ASN A 130 -0.87 15.25 -0.12
C ASN A 130 -1.75 15.77 -1.26
N GLY A 131 -2.58 14.92 -1.86
CA GLY A 131 -3.43 15.29 -2.99
C GLY A 131 -2.67 15.61 -4.27
N ASN A 132 -1.48 15.04 -4.45
CA ASN A 132 -0.62 15.28 -5.61
C ASN A 132 -1.06 14.42 -6.80
N THR A 133 -2.20 14.75 -7.41
CA THR A 133 -2.80 13.99 -8.54
C THR A 133 -1.83 13.85 -9.71
N LYS A 134 -1.08 14.91 -10.05
CA LYS A 134 -0.08 14.87 -11.14
C LYS A 134 1.04 13.87 -10.88
N ALA A 135 1.54 13.80 -9.64
CA ALA A 135 2.51 12.77 -9.28
C ALA A 135 1.91 11.37 -9.33
N ALA A 136 0.66 11.20 -8.89
CA ALA A 136 -0.03 9.92 -9.00
C ALA A 136 -0.15 9.48 -10.47
N GLU A 137 -0.52 10.37 -11.38
CA GLU A 137 -0.59 10.11 -12.82
C GLU A 137 0.76 9.65 -13.39
N ILE A 138 1.84 10.36 -13.08
CA ILE A 138 3.20 10.00 -13.53
C ILE A 138 3.61 8.60 -13.02
N LEU A 139 3.40 8.35 -11.74
CA LEU A 139 3.77 7.08 -11.10
C LEU A 139 3.00 5.90 -11.69
N VAL A 140 1.69 6.06 -11.88
CA VAL A 140 0.82 5.00 -12.43
C VAL A 140 1.08 4.78 -13.92
N ARG A 141 1.37 5.85 -14.68
CA ARG A 141 1.80 5.75 -16.08
C ARG A 141 3.06 4.89 -16.21
N LYS A 142 4.01 5.04 -15.29
CA LYS A 142 5.26 4.27 -15.30
C LYS A 142 5.07 2.84 -14.78
N ASN A 143 4.27 2.65 -13.72
CA ASN A 143 3.94 1.33 -13.17
C ASN A 143 2.42 1.20 -12.93
N PRO A 144 1.66 0.65 -13.90
CA PRO A 144 0.21 0.51 -13.78
C PRO A 144 -0.25 -0.42 -12.65
N ASN A 145 0.63 -1.29 -12.15
CA ASN A 145 0.31 -2.20 -11.05
C ASN A 145 0.49 -1.53 -9.67
N LEU A 146 1.17 -0.38 -9.60
CA LEU A 146 1.50 0.31 -8.36
C LEU A 146 0.29 0.66 -7.46
N PRO A 147 -0.88 1.09 -7.98
CA PRO A 147 -2.09 1.31 -7.17
C PRO A 147 -2.59 0.06 -6.44
N ASN A 148 -2.31 -1.11 -7.01
CA ASN A 148 -2.80 -2.41 -6.55
C ASN A 148 -1.80 -3.11 -5.65
N MET A 149 -0.56 -2.63 -5.60
CA MET A 149 0.49 -3.24 -4.79
C MET A 149 0.15 -3.13 -3.31
N TYR A 150 0.10 -4.30 -2.70
CA TYR A 150 -0.38 -4.46 -1.37
C TYR A 150 0.75 -4.91 -0.45
N GLN A 151 1.49 -3.94 0.08
CA GLN A 151 2.52 -4.23 1.09
C GLN A 151 1.85 -4.38 2.46
N HIS A 152 0.97 -3.43 2.82
CA HIS A 152 0.19 -3.46 4.06
C HIS A 152 -1.20 -2.84 3.85
N TRP A 153 -2.27 -3.51 4.31
CA TRP A 153 -3.68 -3.08 4.20
C TRP A 153 -3.96 -1.61 4.57
N LYS A 154 -3.07 -1.00 5.37
CA LYS A 154 -3.17 0.39 5.84
C LYS A 154 -2.79 1.44 4.79
N HIS A 155 -1.99 1.09 3.78
CA HIS A 155 -1.34 2.04 2.87
C HIS A 155 -1.78 1.89 1.41
N ILE A 156 -3.07 1.57 1.17
CA ILE A 156 -3.63 1.66 -0.17
C ILE A 156 -3.75 3.16 -0.53
N PRO A 157 -3.11 3.63 -1.62
CA PRO A 157 -3.13 5.06 -1.98
C PRO A 157 -4.55 5.64 -2.05
N LEU A 158 -5.50 4.86 -2.58
CA LEU A 158 -6.93 5.22 -2.64
C LEU A 158 -7.51 5.55 -1.26
N ARG A 159 -7.19 4.75 -0.23
CA ARG A 159 -7.68 4.98 1.14
C ARG A 159 -7.04 6.20 1.77
N LEU A 160 -5.76 6.45 1.47
CA LEU A 160 -5.07 7.65 1.96
C LEU A 160 -5.69 8.90 1.33
N ALA A 161 -5.93 8.91 0.02
CA ALA A 161 -6.62 10.01 -0.66
C ALA A 161 -8.02 10.27 -0.07
N ALA A 162 -8.79 9.22 0.20
CA ALA A 162 -10.08 9.35 0.89
C ALA A 162 -9.91 9.91 2.31
N LYS A 163 -9.00 9.36 3.12
CA LYS A 163 -8.78 9.78 4.51
C LYS A 163 -8.40 11.26 4.63
N TYR A 164 -7.60 11.77 3.69
CA TYR A 164 -7.11 13.14 3.70
C TYR A 164 -7.97 14.10 2.85
N GLY A 165 -9.11 13.65 2.32
CA GLY A 165 -10.06 14.54 1.64
C GLY A 165 -9.65 14.97 0.22
N HIS A 166 -8.69 14.29 -0.40
CA HIS A 166 -8.17 14.66 -1.72
C HIS A 166 -9.00 14.04 -2.85
N ARG A 167 -10.13 14.69 -3.17
CA ARG A 167 -11.14 14.18 -4.13
C ARG A 167 -10.58 13.86 -5.50
N ASP A 168 -9.79 14.75 -6.10
CA ASP A 168 -9.31 14.55 -7.47
C ASP A 168 -8.33 13.36 -7.54
N THR A 169 -7.42 13.28 -6.58
CA THR A 169 -6.51 12.14 -6.44
C THR A 169 -7.26 10.85 -6.15
N LEU A 170 -8.30 10.92 -5.32
CA LEU A 170 -9.18 9.78 -5.01
C LEU A 170 -9.88 9.25 -6.28
N VAL A 171 -10.49 10.14 -7.06
CA VAL A 171 -11.20 9.77 -8.30
C VAL A 171 -10.23 9.20 -9.34
N PHE A 172 -9.05 9.80 -9.49
CA PHE A 172 -7.99 9.28 -10.35
C PHE A 172 -7.58 7.86 -9.91
N LEU A 173 -7.23 7.68 -8.64
CA LEU A 173 -6.83 6.38 -8.10
C LEU A 173 -7.93 5.34 -8.26
N LEU A 174 -9.20 5.72 -8.09
CA LEU A 174 -10.34 4.82 -8.27
C LEU A 174 -10.44 4.32 -9.73
N SER A 175 -10.08 5.15 -10.70
CA SER A 175 -10.14 4.81 -12.12
C SER A 175 -9.03 3.84 -12.58
N VAL A 176 -7.93 3.76 -11.83
CA VAL A 176 -6.74 2.94 -12.17
C VAL A 176 -6.54 1.75 -11.22
N THR A 177 -7.36 1.64 -10.18
CA THR A 177 -7.32 0.52 -9.23
C THR A 177 -8.11 -0.66 -9.77
N ASP A 178 -7.56 -1.87 -9.63
CA ASP A 178 -8.18 -3.12 -10.06
C ASP A 178 -9.52 -3.37 -9.33
N ASN A 179 -10.49 -3.81 -10.10
CA ASN A 179 -11.83 -4.19 -9.67
C ASN A 179 -11.83 -5.25 -8.57
N THR A 180 -10.79 -6.10 -8.50
CA THR A 180 -10.63 -7.10 -7.44
C THR A 180 -10.66 -6.47 -6.04
N LEU A 181 -10.16 -5.23 -5.88
CA LEU A 181 -10.17 -4.49 -4.62
C LEU A 181 -11.55 -3.97 -4.22
N PHE A 182 -12.52 -3.95 -5.14
CA PHE A 182 -13.90 -3.53 -4.89
C PHE A 182 -14.85 -4.71 -4.64
N THR A 183 -14.29 -5.85 -4.24
CA THR A 183 -15.06 -7.03 -3.84
C THR A 183 -14.66 -7.51 -2.44
N GLY A 184 -15.53 -8.31 -1.83
CA GLY A 184 -15.27 -8.93 -0.53
C GLY A 184 -14.99 -7.95 0.61
N ARG A 185 -14.18 -8.39 1.59
CA ARG A 185 -13.80 -7.56 2.75
C ARG A 185 -12.99 -6.31 2.36
N ALA A 186 -12.18 -6.40 1.30
CA ALA A 186 -11.37 -5.29 0.83
C ALA A 186 -12.25 -4.13 0.35
N GLY A 187 -13.23 -4.44 -0.50
CA GLY A 187 -14.16 -3.47 -1.07
C GLY A 187 -15.08 -2.84 -0.03
N ILE A 188 -15.59 -3.62 0.94
CA ILE A 188 -16.38 -3.06 2.06
C ILE A 188 -15.55 -2.12 2.91
N SER A 189 -14.30 -2.49 3.17
CA SER A 189 -13.41 -1.62 3.93
C SER A 189 -13.16 -0.30 3.19
N ILE A 190 -12.98 -0.31 1.86
CA ILE A 190 -12.89 0.91 1.06
C ILE A 190 -14.20 1.71 1.14
N LEU A 191 -15.35 1.07 0.93
CA LEU A 191 -16.67 1.70 1.01
C LEU A 191 -16.89 2.39 2.37
N LYS A 192 -16.56 1.70 3.47
CA LYS A 192 -16.62 2.28 4.81
C LYS A 192 -15.76 3.53 4.96
N HIS A 193 -14.52 3.50 4.44
CA HIS A 193 -13.65 4.68 4.50
C HIS A 193 -14.19 5.85 3.67
N LEU A 194 -14.75 5.60 2.48
CA LEU A 194 -15.38 6.64 1.66
C LEU A 194 -16.54 7.33 2.38
N ILE A 195 -17.41 6.53 3.02
CA ILE A 195 -18.56 7.06 3.78
C ILE A 195 -18.07 7.87 4.98
N VAL A 196 -17.13 7.33 5.77
CA VAL A 196 -16.57 8.04 6.95
C VAL A 196 -15.86 9.33 6.54
N ALA A 197 -15.23 9.36 5.37
CA ALA A 197 -14.57 10.54 4.82
C ALA A 197 -15.55 11.54 4.14
N GLY A 198 -16.86 11.25 4.09
CA GLY A 198 -17.87 12.12 3.49
C GLY A 198 -17.97 12.07 1.96
N PHE A 199 -17.26 11.15 1.30
CA PHE A 199 -17.33 10.95 -0.15
C PHE A 199 -18.55 10.11 -0.55
N HIS A 200 -19.75 10.59 -0.21
CA HIS A 200 -21.00 9.86 -0.41
C HIS A 200 -21.33 9.63 -1.90
N ASP A 201 -21.04 10.60 -2.76
CA ASP A 201 -21.20 10.50 -4.20
C ASP A 201 -20.29 9.41 -4.80
N VAL A 202 -19.02 9.38 -4.39
CA VAL A 202 -18.05 8.36 -4.82
C VAL A 202 -18.45 6.99 -4.28
N ALA A 203 -18.85 6.91 -3.00
CA ALA A 203 -19.33 5.67 -2.37
C ALA A 203 -20.57 5.11 -3.09
N LEU A 204 -21.52 5.97 -3.42
CA LEU A 204 -22.72 5.60 -4.18
C LEU A 204 -22.35 5.08 -5.58
N ASN A 205 -21.47 5.78 -6.28
CA ASN A 205 -20.97 5.35 -7.59
C ASN A 205 -20.21 4.02 -7.53
N LEU A 206 -19.55 3.72 -6.40
CA LEU A 206 -18.89 2.45 -6.18
C LEU A 206 -19.91 1.31 -5.98
N VAL A 207 -20.93 1.50 -5.15
CA VAL A 207 -21.99 0.50 -4.93
C VAL A 207 -22.79 0.24 -6.20
N LYS A 208 -23.07 1.27 -7.00
CA LYS A 208 -23.73 1.10 -8.31
C LYS A 208 -22.93 0.23 -9.27
N ARG A 209 -21.60 0.37 -9.27
CA ARG A 209 -20.69 -0.45 -10.10
C ARG A 209 -20.48 -1.85 -9.54
N TYR A 210 -20.50 -2.01 -8.22
CA TYR A 210 -20.30 -3.28 -7.53
C TYR A 210 -21.43 -3.57 -6.54
N PRO A 211 -22.62 -3.99 -7.03
CA PRO A 211 -23.79 -4.21 -6.17
C PRO A 211 -23.55 -5.23 -5.05
N GLY A 212 -22.66 -6.21 -5.29
CA GLY A 212 -22.29 -7.23 -4.31
C GLY A 212 -21.66 -6.69 -3.02
N LEU A 213 -21.22 -5.42 -3.00
CA LEU A 213 -20.74 -4.75 -1.79
C LEU A 213 -21.85 -4.46 -0.79
N ALA A 214 -23.06 -4.14 -1.27
CA ALA A 214 -24.21 -3.87 -0.41
C ALA A 214 -24.76 -5.15 0.25
N SER A 215 -24.65 -6.29 -0.46
CA SER A 215 -25.16 -7.58 -0.02
C SER A 215 -24.11 -8.46 0.67
N TYR A 216 -22.87 -7.99 0.83
CA TYR A 216 -21.81 -8.82 1.39
C TYR A 216 -22.09 -9.14 2.86
N ARG A 217 -22.14 -10.44 3.16
CA ARG A 217 -22.11 -10.96 4.52
C ARG A 217 -20.76 -11.62 4.77
N ASP A 218 -20.09 -11.21 5.85
CA ASP A 218 -18.86 -11.88 6.28
C ASP A 218 -19.23 -13.28 6.76
N ARG A 219 -18.82 -14.31 6.02
CA ARG A 219 -18.90 -15.69 6.52
C ARG A 219 -17.91 -15.78 7.69
N LYS A 220 -18.40 -15.63 8.92
CA LYS A 220 -17.63 -16.05 10.09
C LYS A 220 -17.16 -17.48 9.85
N LYS A 221 -15.94 -17.81 10.28
CA LYS A 221 -15.50 -19.20 10.42
C LYS A 221 -16.31 -19.85 11.56
N ASP A 222 -17.58 -20.11 11.32
CA ASP A 222 -18.42 -20.94 12.20
C ASP A 222 -18.13 -22.42 11.91
N GLY A 223 -16.85 -22.79 11.96
CA GLY A 223 -16.32 -24.08 11.53
C GLY A 223 -15.27 -24.66 12.47
N GLN A 224 -15.19 -24.18 13.71
CA GLN A 224 -14.44 -24.82 14.80
C GLN A 224 -15.00 -24.41 16.17
N LYS A 225 -16.31 -24.56 16.34
CA LYS A 225 -16.92 -24.71 17.66
C LYS A 225 -17.56 -26.09 17.72
N GLY A 226 -16.71 -27.10 17.73
CA GLY A 226 -17.06 -28.49 17.90
C GLY A 226 -15.81 -29.24 18.32
N MET A 227 -15.81 -29.70 19.57
CA MET A 227 -14.80 -30.56 20.22
C MET A 227 -13.56 -29.85 20.80
N ASN A 228 -13.66 -29.32 22.02
CA ASN A 228 -13.08 -29.96 23.21
C ASN A 228 -13.32 -29.15 24.50
N LYS A 229 -13.17 -29.86 25.62
CA LYS A 229 -13.73 -29.68 26.96
C LYS A 229 -13.22 -28.44 27.73
N ALA A 230 -14.11 -28.00 28.64
CA ALA A 230 -13.91 -27.57 30.03
C ALA A 230 -12.93 -26.43 30.37
N ASP A 231 -13.42 -25.57 31.28
CA ASP A 231 -12.70 -24.69 32.20
C ASP A 231 -11.79 -23.61 31.60
N ASP A 232 -12.23 -22.34 31.62
CA ASP A 232 -11.85 -21.42 32.70
C ASP A 232 -12.44 -20.02 32.52
N LYS A 233 -12.53 -19.31 33.63
CA LYS A 233 -13.15 -17.99 33.79
C LYS A 233 -12.27 -16.85 33.24
N ASP A 234 -12.97 -15.78 32.89
CA ASP A 234 -12.50 -14.40 32.69
C ASP A 234 -11.93 -14.03 31.31
N GLY A 235 -12.36 -12.87 30.81
CA GLY A 235 -12.01 -12.36 29.49
C GLY A 235 -13.15 -11.63 28.77
N ARG A 236 -13.92 -10.78 29.47
CA ARG A 236 -14.69 -9.74 28.78
C ARG A 236 -13.72 -8.86 27.97
N ARG A 237 -13.80 -8.97 26.64
CA ARG A 237 -13.70 -7.85 25.69
C ARG A 237 -14.16 -8.32 24.32
N ASP A 238 -15.48 -8.42 24.18
CA ASP A 238 -16.15 -8.56 22.90
C ASP A 238 -15.84 -7.33 22.04
N HIS A 239 -15.19 -7.51 20.88
CA HIS A 239 -15.13 -6.47 19.87
C HIS A 239 -16.45 -6.51 19.06
N PRO A 240 -17.19 -5.39 18.89
CA PRO A 240 -18.56 -5.44 18.39
C PRO A 240 -18.61 -5.89 16.93
N SER A 241 -19.46 -6.87 16.66
CA SER A 241 -19.85 -7.29 15.31
C SER A 241 -20.48 -6.10 14.58
N ILE A 242 -20.16 -5.91 13.30
CA ILE A 242 -20.57 -4.77 12.45
C ILE A 242 -22.09 -4.53 12.47
N LEU A 243 -22.90 -5.55 12.76
CA LEU A 243 -24.35 -5.43 12.95
C LEU A 243 -24.78 -4.54 14.14
N PHE A 244 -23.98 -4.46 15.20
CA PHE A 244 -24.33 -3.66 16.39
C PHE A 244 -24.09 -2.15 16.16
N SER A 245 -23.07 -1.80 15.36
CA SER A 245 -22.80 -0.41 14.96
C SER A 245 -23.85 0.14 14.00
N TRP A 246 -24.46 -0.72 13.19
CA TRP A 246 -25.54 -0.33 12.27
C TRP A 246 -26.85 -0.13 13.04
N ASN A 247 -27.08 -0.88 14.11
CA ASN A 247 -28.23 -0.71 15.00
C ASN A 247 -28.19 0.60 15.81
N SER A 248 -27.02 1.04 16.25
CA SER A 248 -26.84 2.32 16.95
C SER A 248 -27.08 3.56 16.06
N LEU A 249 -27.12 3.38 14.74
CA LEU A 249 -27.48 4.40 13.75
C LEU A 249 -28.86 4.14 13.11
N GLY A 250 -29.62 3.14 13.59
CA GLY A 250 -30.95 2.79 13.05
C GLY A 250 -30.98 2.07 11.70
N ILE A 251 -29.86 1.46 11.27
CA ILE A 251 -29.62 0.95 9.90
C ILE A 251 -29.89 -0.57 9.79
N SER A 252 -30.42 -1.25 10.81
CA SER A 252 -30.55 -2.72 10.80
C SER A 252 -31.70 -3.29 9.97
N GLN A 253 -32.53 -2.45 9.34
CA GLN A 253 -33.69 -2.88 8.55
C GLN A 253 -33.66 -2.44 7.07
N TRP A 254 -32.51 -1.98 6.59
CA TRP A 254 -32.45 -1.26 5.31
C TRP A 254 -32.22 -2.20 4.13
N ASP A 255 -33.25 -2.40 3.31
CA ASP A 255 -33.13 -2.90 1.94
C ASP A 255 -32.38 -1.86 1.07
N SER A 256 -31.86 -2.29 -0.08
CA SER A 256 -31.11 -1.51 -1.10
C SER A 256 -31.74 -0.14 -1.43
N SER A 257 -33.06 -0.02 -1.27
CA SER A 257 -33.84 1.21 -1.35
C SER A 257 -33.50 2.26 -0.27
N HIS A 258 -33.11 1.84 0.94
CA HIS A 258 -32.82 2.69 2.10
C HIS A 258 -31.37 3.19 2.18
N ILE A 259 -30.41 2.44 1.63
CA ILE A 259 -29.02 2.93 1.42
C ILE A 259 -29.04 4.09 0.42
N LEU A 260 -29.86 3.96 -0.63
CA LEU A 260 -30.13 5.05 -1.57
C LEU A 260 -30.86 6.20 -0.88
N ALA A 261 -31.88 5.94 -0.06
CA ALA A 261 -32.63 6.97 0.67
C ALA A 261 -31.80 7.74 1.71
N THR A 262 -30.77 7.15 2.31
CA THR A 262 -29.88 7.86 3.24
C THR A 262 -28.71 8.56 2.60
N ALA A 263 -28.19 8.03 1.50
CA ALA A 263 -27.40 8.84 0.59
C ALA A 263 -28.24 10.05 0.11
N TYR A 264 -29.55 9.89 -0.14
CA TYR A 264 -30.48 10.95 -0.54
C TYR A 264 -30.81 11.95 0.59
N LEU A 265 -31.08 11.49 1.82
CA LEU A 265 -31.41 12.35 2.96
C LEU A 265 -30.20 13.16 3.44
N LEU A 266 -28.98 12.60 3.38
CA LEU A 266 -27.75 13.35 3.67
C LEU A 266 -27.43 14.40 2.60
N MET A 267 -27.92 14.22 1.37
CA MET A 267 -27.84 15.25 0.31
C MET A 267 -28.78 16.44 0.56
N PHE A 268 -29.89 16.28 1.30
CA PHE A 268 -30.83 17.39 1.58
C PHE A 268 -30.51 18.19 2.86
N VAL A 269 -29.85 17.59 3.86
CA VAL A 269 -29.46 18.31 5.09
C VAL A 269 -28.28 19.27 4.85
N SER A 270 -27.50 19.09 3.78
CA SER A 270 -26.40 20.00 3.39
C SER A 270 -26.83 21.14 2.45
N ALA A 271 -28.12 21.24 2.10
CA ALA A 271 -28.64 22.23 1.14
C ALA A 271 -29.72 23.14 1.76
N ALA A 272 -29.64 23.42 3.07
CA ALA A 272 -30.36 24.55 3.64
C ALA A 272 -29.50 25.82 3.48
N PRO A 273 -29.92 26.81 2.67
CA PRO A 273 -29.26 28.10 2.67
C PRO A 273 -29.50 28.77 4.02
N THR A 274 -28.42 29.21 4.67
CA THR A 274 -28.50 30.31 5.63
C THR A 274 -29.06 31.52 4.91
N LEU A 275 -30.37 31.76 5.04
CA LEU A 275 -30.98 33.04 4.77
C LEU A 275 -31.88 33.40 5.94
N TYR A 276 -31.32 34.31 6.75
CA TYR A 276 -31.90 35.28 7.68
C TYR A 276 -32.90 34.79 8.74
#